data_AF-A0A527FZK8-F1
#
_entry.id   AF-A0A527FZK8-F1
#
_cell.length_a   1.000
_cell.length_b   1.000
_cell.length_c   1.000
_cell.angle_alpha   90.00
_cell.angle_beta   90.00
_cell.angle_gamma   90.00
#
_symmetry.space_group_name_H-M   'P 1'
#
loop_
_entity.id
_entity.type
_entity.pdbx_description
1 polymer ?
#
loop_
_entity_poly.entity_id
_entity_poly.type
_entity_poly.pdbx_seq_one_letter_code
_entity_poly.pdbx_strand_id
1 'polypeptide(L)'
;GIHSGDSACSLPVHSLPSELVDELERQTAALARALNVGGLMNVQYAIKDGTVYVLEVNPRASRTVPFVAKTIGRPIAKIAARIMAGEKLEDAFA
;
A
#
# COMPACT_ATOMS: atom_id res chain seq x y z
N GLY A 1 -4.14 -6.26 16.79
CA GLY A 1 -4.56 -5.97 18.18
C GLY A 1 -3.90 -4.70 18.67
N ILE A 2 -2.58 -4.59 18.52
CA ILE A 2 -1.85 -3.33 18.69
C ILE A 2 -2.07 -2.43 17.48
N HIS A 3 -2.18 -1.12 17.69
CA HIS A 3 -2.37 -0.14 16.63
C HIS A 3 -1.17 -0.11 15.67
N SER A 4 -1.43 0.02 14.37
CA SER A 4 -0.38 -0.01 13.33
C SER A 4 0.64 1.12 13.51
N GLY A 5 0.23 2.25 14.08
CA GLY A 5 1.09 3.38 14.38
C GLY A 5 2.18 3.10 15.43
N ASP A 6 1.92 2.17 16.35
CA ASP A 6 2.82 1.81 17.46
C ASP A 6 3.51 0.46 17.24
N SER A 7 3.20 -0.21 16.14
CA SER A 7 3.76 -1.51 15.78
C SER A 7 5.08 -1.33 15.04
N ALA A 8 6.09 -2.14 15.38
CA ALA A 8 7.22 -2.34 14.50
C ALA A 8 6.75 -3.03 13.20
N CYS A 9 7.33 -2.66 12.07
CA CYS A 9 7.01 -3.27 10.78
C CYS A 9 8.27 -3.57 9.98
N SER A 10 8.13 -4.40 8.94
CA SER A 10 9.23 -4.89 8.13
C SER A 10 8.90 -4.71 6.66
N LEU A 11 9.88 -4.24 5.90
CA LEU A 11 9.83 -4.12 4.44
C LEU A 11 11.21 -4.57 3.91
N PRO A 12 11.32 -5.70 3.19
CA PRO A 12 10.24 -6.59 2.75
C PRO A 12 9.60 -7.37 3.90
N VAL A 13 8.46 -8.02 3.61
CA VAL A 13 7.85 -8.97 4.55
C VAL A 13 8.80 -10.14 4.81
N HIS A 14 8.88 -10.62 6.05
CA HIS A 14 9.84 -11.65 6.46
C HIS A 14 9.20 -13.00 6.86
N SER A 15 7.87 -13.05 7.07
CA SER A 15 7.20 -14.20 7.66
C SER A 15 5.95 -14.69 6.92
N LEU A 16 5.48 -13.96 5.90
CA LEU A 16 4.34 -14.38 5.10
C LEU A 16 4.80 -15.21 3.90
N PRO A 17 4.14 -16.36 3.62
CA PRO A 17 4.31 -17.09 2.35
C PRO A 17 3.99 -16.21 1.14
N SER A 18 4.66 -16.47 0.01
CA SER A 18 4.46 -15.71 -1.23
C SER A 18 3.02 -15.71 -1.71
N GLU A 19 2.32 -16.85 -1.61
CA GLU A 19 0.92 -16.97 -2.02
C GLU A 19 -0.02 -16.01 -1.29
N LEU A 20 0.24 -15.75 0.01
CA LEU A 20 -0.53 -14.77 0.77
C LEU A 20 -0.17 -13.33 0.39
N VAL A 21 1.09 -13.07 0.03
CA VAL A 21 1.51 -11.77 -0.49
C VAL A 21 0.83 -11.48 -1.82
N ASP A 22 0.81 -12.46 -2.73
CA ASP A 22 0.14 -12.34 -4.03
C ASP A 22 -1.36 -12.05 -3.88
N GLU A 23 -2.02 -12.70 -2.91
CA GLU A 23 -3.43 -12.44 -2.61
C GLU A 23 -3.66 -11.03 -2.04
N LEU A 24 -2.78 -10.54 -1.16
CA LEU A 24 -2.83 -9.16 -0.65
C LEU A 24 -2.66 -8.14 -1.79
N GLU A 25 -1.76 -8.38 -2.73
CA GLU A 25 -1.55 -7.53 -3.90
C GLU A 25 -2.78 -7.52 -4.82
N ARG A 26 -3.35 -8.71 -5.10
CA ARG A 26 -4.57 -8.86 -5.89
C ARG A 26 -5.75 -8.10 -5.28
N GLN A 27 -6.00 -8.27 -3.98
CA GLN A 27 -7.05 -7.55 -3.26
C GLN A 27 -6.82 -6.04 -3.25
N THR A 28 -5.58 -5.60 -3.01
CA THR A 28 -5.22 -4.18 -3.01
C THR A 28 -5.50 -3.53 -4.36
N ALA A 29 -5.13 -4.19 -5.46
CA ALA A 29 -5.40 -3.71 -6.81
C ALA A 29 -6.91 -3.68 -7.12
N ALA A 30 -7.67 -4.68 -6.66
CA ALA A 30 -9.13 -4.71 -6.82
C ALA A 30 -9.81 -3.55 -6.06
N LEU A 31 -9.41 -3.30 -4.82
CA LEU A 31 -9.90 -2.20 -3.98
C LEU A 31 -9.58 -0.84 -4.61
N ALA A 32 -8.35 -0.64 -5.09
CA ALA A 32 -7.95 0.62 -5.74
C ALA A 32 -8.86 0.95 -6.94
N ARG A 33 -9.16 -0.05 -7.78
CA ARG A 33 -10.03 0.10 -8.95
C ARG A 33 -11.48 0.35 -8.53
N ALA A 34 -12.00 -0.43 -7.59
CA ALA A 34 -13.38 -0.31 -7.12
C ALA A 34 -13.67 1.05 -6.47
N LEU A 35 -12.66 1.64 -5.80
CA LEU A 35 -12.74 2.94 -5.14
C LEU A 35 -12.29 4.11 -6.03
N ASN A 36 -11.96 3.87 -7.30
CA ASN A 36 -11.48 4.88 -8.25
C ASN A 36 -10.31 5.72 -7.70
N VAL A 37 -9.32 5.07 -7.08
CA VAL A 37 -8.18 5.76 -6.50
C VAL A 37 -7.29 6.35 -7.59
N GLY A 38 -7.11 7.67 -7.57
CA GLY A 38 -6.14 8.41 -8.39
C GLY A 38 -5.12 9.11 -7.50
N GLY A 39 -4.08 8.41 -7.06
CA GLY A 39 -3.10 8.92 -6.10
C GLY A 39 -2.60 7.83 -5.16
N LEU A 40 -2.46 8.15 -3.87
CA LEU A 40 -2.09 7.16 -2.84
C LEU A 40 -3.30 6.54 -2.18
N MET A 41 -3.17 5.25 -1.86
CA MET A 41 -4.07 4.52 -0.99
C MET A 41 -3.25 3.67 -0.03
N ASN A 42 -3.78 3.46 1.17
CA ASN A 42 -3.28 2.51 2.14
C ASN A 42 -4.40 1.53 2.51
N VAL A 43 -4.07 0.25 2.58
CA VAL A 43 -4.98 -0.80 3.06
C VAL A 43 -4.35 -1.46 4.28
N GLN A 44 -5.18 -1.76 5.27
CA GLN A 44 -4.77 -2.53 6.45
C GLN A 44 -5.48 -3.88 6.43
N TYR A 45 -4.70 -4.95 6.57
CA TYR A 45 -5.18 -6.32 6.58
C TYR A 45 -4.86 -7.00 7.91
N ALA A 46 -5.64 -8.02 8.25
CA ALA A 46 -5.29 -9.03 9.24
C ALA A 46 -5.29 -10.41 8.57
N ILE A 47 -4.34 -11.26 8.97
CA ILE A 47 -4.27 -12.65 8.51
C ILE A 47 -4.46 -13.54 9.72
N LYS A 48 -5.39 -14.49 9.62
CA LYS A 48 -5.62 -15.50 10.65
C LYS A 48 -5.89 -16.84 9.97
N ASP A 49 -5.15 -17.87 10.33
CA ASP A 49 -5.31 -19.23 9.82
C ASP A 49 -5.36 -19.29 8.27
N GLY A 50 -4.46 -18.53 7.62
CA GLY A 50 -4.39 -18.41 6.16
C GLY A 50 -5.49 -17.56 5.52
N THR A 51 -6.44 -17.05 6.30
CA THR A 51 -7.53 -16.21 5.81
C THR A 51 -7.16 -14.73 5.91
N VAL A 52 -7.31 -14.01 4.80
CA VAL A 52 -7.10 -12.55 4.72
C VAL A 52 -8.40 -11.82 5.06
N TYR A 53 -8.30 -10.88 5.99
CA TYR A 53 -9.39 -9.98 6.39
C TYR A 53 -8.99 -8.54 6.11
N VAL A 54 -9.85 -7.79 5.44
CA VAL A 54 -9.69 -6.34 5.27
C VAL A 54 -10.14 -5.66 6.57
N LEU A 55 -9.26 -4.84 7.16
CA LEU A 55 -9.61 -4.03 8.33
C LEU A 55 -10.19 -2.68 7.90
N GLU A 56 -9.44 -1.95 7.07
CA GLU A 56 -9.86 -0.66 6.54
C GLU A 56 -9.09 -0.30 5.26
N VAL A 57 -9.67 0.62 4.49
CA VAL A 57 -9.04 1.24 3.32
C VAL A 57 -9.03 2.75 3.51
N ASN A 58 -7.85 3.34 3.36
CA ASN A 58 -7.62 4.77 3.42
C ASN A 58 -7.21 5.26 2.02
N PRO A 59 -8.13 5.82 1.19
CA PRO A 59 -7.81 6.35 -0.14
C PRO A 59 -7.12 7.73 -0.05
N ARG A 60 -6.01 7.76 0.69
CA ARG A 60 -5.16 8.92 0.94
C ARG A 60 -3.75 8.46 1.32
N ALA A 61 -2.81 9.40 1.40
CA ALA A 61 -1.51 9.13 1.99
C ALA A 61 -1.63 8.69 3.46
N SER A 62 -0.84 7.70 3.84
CA SER A 62 -0.67 7.25 5.23
C SER A 62 0.65 7.74 5.83
N ARG A 63 0.79 7.62 7.15
CA ARG A 63 2.04 7.91 7.87
C ARG A 63 3.22 7.02 7.45
N THR A 64 2.97 5.90 6.78
CA THR A 64 4.02 4.95 6.35
C THR A 64 4.68 5.35 5.03
N VAL A 65 4.09 6.29 4.27
CA VAL A 65 4.63 6.73 2.96
C VAL A 65 6.08 7.20 3.03
N PRO A 66 6.53 8.02 4.00
CA PRO A 66 7.93 8.43 4.09
C PRO A 66 8.90 7.27 4.36
N PHE A 67 8.49 6.30 5.20
CA PHE A 67 9.27 5.09 5.45
C PHE A 67 9.45 4.28 4.17
N VAL A 68 8.34 3.97 3.48
CA VAL A 68 8.36 3.21 2.22
C VAL A 68 9.24 3.92 1.19
N ALA A 69 9.05 5.23 0.99
CA ALA A 69 9.81 6.02 0.03
C ALA A 69 11.33 5.97 0.28
N LYS A 70 11.75 6.04 1.54
CA LYS A 70 13.16 5.93 1.92
C LYS A 70 13.71 4.51 1.72
N THR A 71 12.94 3.48 2.09
CA THR A 71 13.36 2.09 1.96
C THR A 71 13.54 1.66 0.51
N ILE A 72 12.64 2.08 -0.40
CA ILE A 72 12.73 1.72 -1.83
C ILE A 72 13.54 2.74 -2.66
N GLY A 73 14.00 3.84 -2.05
CA GLY A 73 14.76 4.88 -2.74
C GLY A 73 13.97 5.67 -3.80
N ARG A 74 12.63 5.75 -3.71
CA ARG A 74 11.78 6.46 -4.68
C ARG A 74 10.87 7.49 -4.01
N PRO A 75 10.67 8.69 -4.61
CA PRO A 75 9.85 9.74 -4.02
C PRO A 75 8.34 9.51 -4.27
N ILE A 76 7.78 8.45 -3.69
CA ILE A 76 6.40 8.00 -3.96
C ILE A 76 5.34 9.10 -3.76
N ALA A 77 5.49 9.97 -2.75
CA ALA A 77 4.57 11.09 -2.55
C ALA A 77 4.57 12.08 -3.73
N LYS A 78 5.75 12.39 -4.30
CA LYS A 78 5.89 13.25 -5.48
C LYS A 78 5.26 12.62 -6.72
N ILE A 79 5.50 11.32 -6.90
CA ILE A 79 4.94 10.54 -8.01
C ILE A 79 3.40 10.55 -7.94
N ALA A 80 2.82 10.28 -6.77
CA ALA A 80 1.38 10.33 -6.59
C ALA A 80 0.79 11.72 -6.81
N ALA A 81 1.49 12.79 -6.40
CA ALA A 81 1.07 14.16 -6.66
C ALA A 81 1.03 14.49 -8.16
N ARG A 82 2.01 14.01 -8.94
CA ARG A 82 2.04 14.12 -10.40
C ARG A 82 0.85 13.41 -11.05
N ILE A 83 0.55 12.19 -10.59
CA ILE A 83 -0.60 11.41 -11.06
C ILE A 83 -1.92 12.13 -10.75
N MET A 84 -2.06 12.67 -9.53
CA MET A 84 -3.23 13.48 -9.16
C MET A 84 -3.37 14.74 -10.03
N ALA A 85 -2.27 15.27 -10.56
CA ALA A 85 -2.26 16.40 -11.49
C ALA A 85 -2.53 16.02 -12.96
N GLY A 86 -2.80 14.73 -13.25
CA GLY A 86 -3.17 14.24 -14.58
C GLY A 86 -2.03 13.59 -15.37
N GLU A 87 -0.84 13.46 -14.79
CA GLU A 87 0.26 12.73 -15.42
C GLU A 87 0.01 11.22 -15.40
N LYS A 88 0.40 10.50 -16.47
CA LYS A 88 0.24 9.03 -16.50
C LYS A 88 1.23 8.36 -15.56
N LEU A 89 0.87 7.16 -15.10
CA LEU A 89 1.71 6.37 -14.19
C LEU A 89 3.11 6.12 -14.78
N GLU A 90 3.19 5.77 -16.06
CA GLU A 90 4.45 5.49 -16.78
C GLU A 90 5.39 6.70 -16.74
N ASP A 91 4.90 7.89 -17.08
CA ASP A 91 5.66 9.15 -17.08
C ASP A 91 6.04 9.59 -15.65
N ALA A 92 5.16 9.32 -14.69
CA ALA A 92 5.41 9.63 -13.28
C ALA A 92 6.46 8.71 -12.65
N PHE A 93 6.62 7.49 -13.16
CA PHE A 93 7.56 6.48 -12.67
C PHE A 93 8.89 6.40 -13.43
N ALA A 94 8.98 6.94 -14.65
CA ALA A 94 10.24 7.14 -15.37
C ALA A 94 11.23 7.98 -14.55
#